data_AF-A0A2E6J955-F1
#
_entry.id   AF-A0A2E6J955-F1
#
_cell.length_a   1.000
_cell.length_b   1.000
_cell.length_c   1.000
_cell.angle_alpha   90.00
_cell.angle_beta   90.00
_cell.angle_gamma   90.00
#
_symmetry.space_group_name_H-M   'P 1'
#
loop_
_entity.id
_entity.type
_entity.pdbx_description
1 polymer ?
#
loop_
_entity_poly.entity_id
_entity_poly.type
_entity_poly.pdbx_seq_one_letter_code
_entity_poly.pdbx_strand_id
1 'polypeptide(L)'
;MSFLHNEQTRLFKEIANCIIPPTDTLPGGGNIDILTNKECDLNITRKQESHIIEFLDKTSKTSFDTLESYFEELNESKQIQILKTMESDYPDLFNSMIQIIYSGYYSNPEVLKSKHLPTKAFQPDGFNIDPFEKSSVSKVLDRGKKYRD
;
A
#
# COMPACT_ATOMS: atom_id res chain seq x y z
N MET A 1 14.62 -5.11 -12.42
CA MET A 1 14.84 -3.87 -13.18
C MET A 1 13.56 -3.09 -13.08
N SER A 2 13.62 -1.82 -12.67
CA SER A 2 12.42 -0.97 -12.62
C SER A 2 11.96 -0.66 -14.04
N PHE A 3 10.65 -0.66 -14.28
CA PHE A 3 10.05 -0.25 -15.56
C PHE A 3 9.97 1.29 -15.68
N LEU A 4 10.31 2.02 -14.62
CA LEU A 4 10.35 3.48 -14.60
C LEU A 4 11.77 4.01 -14.90
N HIS A 5 11.82 5.14 -15.60
CA HIS A 5 13.05 5.92 -15.80
C HIS A 5 13.44 6.66 -14.52
N ASN A 6 14.65 7.23 -14.46
CA ASN A 6 15.16 7.92 -13.27
C ASN A 6 14.25 9.06 -12.79
N GLU A 7 13.80 9.93 -13.70
CA GLU A 7 12.90 11.04 -13.37
C GLU A 7 11.53 10.53 -12.88
N GLN A 8 10.93 9.55 -13.57
CA GLN A 8 9.67 8.94 -13.14
C GLN A 8 9.80 8.25 -11.77
N THR A 9 10.95 7.65 -11.48
CA THR A 9 11.24 7.04 -10.18
C THR A 9 11.32 8.12 -9.09
N ARG A 10 11.96 9.26 -9.38
CA ARG A 10 12.03 10.38 -8.44
C ARG A 10 10.63 10.94 -8.17
N LEU A 11 9.86 11.22 -9.21
CA LEU A 11 8.48 11.69 -9.09
C LEU A 11 7.60 10.73 -8.28
N PHE A 12 7.69 9.42 -8.57
CA PHE A 12 6.96 8.40 -7.83
C PHE A 12 7.28 8.44 -6.34
N LYS A 13 8.56 8.58 -5.97
CA LYS A 13 8.98 8.65 -4.57
C LYS A 13 8.43 9.89 -3.86
N GLU A 14 8.48 11.05 -4.50
CA GLU A 14 7.92 12.28 -3.92
C GLU A 14 6.41 12.16 -3.72
N ILE A 15 5.69 11.64 -4.71
CA ILE A 15 4.25 11.37 -4.60
C ILE A 15 3.96 10.37 -3.47
N ALA A 16 4.73 9.28 -3.39
CA ALA A 16 4.55 8.27 -2.36
C ALA A 16 4.85 8.79 -0.95
N ASN A 17 5.82 9.69 -0.79
CA ASN A 17 6.07 10.40 0.46
C ASN A 17 4.98 11.41 0.79
N CYS A 18 4.34 12.02 -0.21
CA CYS A 18 3.18 12.89 0.04
C CYS A 18 1.96 12.09 0.52
N ILE A 19 1.75 10.88 -0.01
CA ILE A 19 0.64 9.98 0.36
C ILE A 19 0.89 9.29 1.71
N ILE A 20 2.11 8.82 1.96
CA ILE A 20 2.55 8.22 3.22
C ILE A 20 3.82 8.96 3.68
N PRO A 21 3.68 10.04 4.47
CA PRO A 21 4.84 10.81 4.94
C PRO A 21 5.74 10.02 5.87
N PRO A 22 7.07 10.26 5.84
CA PRO A 22 7.97 9.72 6.84
C PRO A 22 7.64 10.29 8.23
N THR A 23 7.89 9.48 9.25
CA THR A 23 7.84 9.89 10.66
C THR A 23 9.15 9.50 11.34
N ASP A 24 9.34 9.89 12.60
CA ASP A 24 10.56 9.55 13.37
C ASP A 24 10.83 8.04 13.46
N THR A 25 9.78 7.21 13.32
CA THR A 25 9.87 5.75 13.54
C THR A 25 9.54 4.92 12.30
N LEU A 26 8.95 5.53 11.27
CA LEU A 26 8.51 4.84 10.06
C LEU A 26 9.00 5.57 8.81
N PRO A 27 9.56 4.86 7.83
CA PRO A 27 9.96 5.45 6.55
C PRO A 27 8.71 5.97 5.80
N GLY A 28 8.87 6.96 4.93
CA GLY A 28 7.80 7.38 4.03
C GLY A 28 7.61 6.40 2.87
N GLY A 29 6.51 6.53 2.14
CA GLY A 29 6.16 5.67 1.01
C GLY A 29 7.24 5.63 -0.07
N GLY A 30 7.90 6.76 -0.34
CA GLY A 30 8.99 6.88 -1.30
C GLY A 30 10.37 6.55 -0.73
N ASN A 31 10.50 6.35 0.59
CA ASN A 31 11.76 5.99 1.22
C ASN A 31 12.05 4.48 1.16
N ILE A 32 11.03 3.67 0.87
CA ILE A 32 11.18 2.23 0.65
C ILE A 32 11.00 1.88 -0.82
N ASP A 33 11.55 0.74 -1.22
CA ASP A 33 11.33 0.22 -2.56
C ASP A 33 9.97 -0.49 -2.64
N ILE A 34 8.96 0.19 -3.20
CA ILE A 34 7.61 -0.37 -3.41
C ILE A 34 7.53 -1.16 -4.71
N LEU A 35 8.19 -0.69 -5.77
CA LEU A 35 7.98 -1.18 -7.13
C LEU A 35 8.93 -2.31 -7.51
N THR A 36 10.10 -2.43 -6.87
CA THR A 36 11.08 -3.46 -7.20
C THR A 36 11.46 -4.39 -6.05
N ASN A 37 10.87 -4.22 -4.87
CA ASN A 37 11.15 -5.09 -3.73
C ASN A 37 10.52 -6.48 -3.93
N LYS A 38 11.39 -7.47 -4.12
CA LYS A 38 11.01 -8.88 -4.27
C LYS A 38 10.50 -9.53 -2.99
N GLU A 39 10.75 -8.90 -1.83
CA GLU A 39 10.26 -9.38 -0.54
C GLU A 39 8.81 -8.94 -0.27
N CYS A 40 8.30 -7.96 -1.01
CA CYS A 40 6.89 -7.63 -1.01
C CYS A 40 6.15 -8.59 -1.95
N ASP A 41 5.07 -9.21 -1.48
CA ASP A 41 4.13 -10.01 -2.30
C ASP A 41 3.27 -9.12 -3.24
N LEU A 42 3.84 -8.03 -3.74
CA LEU A 42 3.18 -7.10 -4.65
C LEU A 42 3.53 -7.44 -6.10
N ASN A 43 2.72 -8.28 -6.74
CA ASN A 43 2.85 -8.54 -8.17
C ASN A 43 2.15 -7.43 -8.97
N ILE A 44 2.93 -6.45 -9.43
CA ILE A 44 2.44 -5.38 -10.30
C ILE A 44 2.13 -6.00 -11.68
N THR A 45 0.85 -5.92 -12.07
CA THR A 45 0.41 -6.36 -13.39
C THR A 45 0.80 -5.34 -14.47
N ARG A 46 0.91 -5.76 -15.73
CA ARG A 46 1.18 -4.86 -16.86
C ARG A 46 0.19 -3.70 -16.96
N LYS A 47 -1.08 -3.92 -16.59
CA LYS A 47 -2.10 -2.87 -16.53
C LYS A 47 -1.75 -1.83 -15.46
N GLN A 48 -1.31 -2.28 -14.28
CA GLN A 48 -0.89 -1.39 -13.21
C GLN A 48 0.39 -0.63 -13.56
N GLU A 49 1.35 -1.25 -14.25
CA GLU A 49 2.52 -0.52 -14.79
C GLU A 49 2.09 0.62 -15.72
N SER A 50 1.16 0.35 -16.64
CA SER A 50 0.61 1.39 -17.51
C SER A 50 -0.11 2.49 -16.74
N HIS A 51 -0.92 2.14 -15.74
CA HIS A 51 -1.58 3.13 -14.86
C HIS A 51 -0.57 3.99 -14.09
N ILE A 52 0.53 3.40 -13.59
CA ILE A 52 1.58 4.15 -12.89
C ILE A 52 2.22 5.15 -13.83
N ILE A 53 2.65 4.73 -15.01
CA ILE A 53 3.28 5.61 -16.00
C ILE A 53 2.32 6.75 -16.38
N GLU A 54 1.07 6.41 -16.71
CA GLU A 54 0.07 7.40 -17.10
C GLU A 54 -0.22 8.41 -15.97
N PHE A 55 -0.31 7.94 -14.73
CA PHE A 55 -0.53 8.81 -13.57
C PHE A 55 0.65 9.76 -13.35
N LEU A 56 1.89 9.28 -13.46
CA LEU A 56 3.09 10.10 -13.30
C LEU A 56 3.17 11.17 -14.39
N ASP A 57 2.94 10.79 -15.66
CA ASP A 57 2.96 11.72 -16.79
C ASP A 57 1.87 12.80 -16.64
N LYS A 58 0.65 12.41 -16.26
CA LYS A 58 -0.45 13.35 -15.99
C LYS A 58 -0.16 14.25 -14.81
N THR A 59 0.41 13.73 -13.71
CA THR A 59 0.75 14.55 -12.53
C THR A 59 1.80 15.59 -12.86
N SER A 60 2.85 15.20 -13.58
CA SER A 60 3.90 16.11 -14.05
C SER A 60 3.32 17.22 -14.91
N LYS A 61 2.45 16.85 -15.87
CA LYS A 61 1.76 17.81 -16.73
C LYS A 61 0.85 18.76 -15.95
N THR A 62 -0.02 18.22 -15.08
CA THR A 62 -0.94 19.02 -14.26
C THR A 62 -0.19 20.00 -13.35
N SER A 63 0.94 19.58 -12.78
CA SER A 63 1.82 20.44 -11.98
C SER A 63 2.33 21.63 -12.80
N PHE A 64 2.86 21.36 -13.99
CA PHE A 64 3.40 22.40 -14.86
C PHE A 64 2.31 23.33 -15.41
N ASP A 65 1.18 22.78 -15.83
CA ASP A 65 0.05 23.55 -16.38
C ASP A 65 -0.62 24.46 -15.31
N THR A 66 -0.62 24.04 -14.05
CA THR A 66 -1.31 24.77 -12.96
C THR A 66 -0.39 25.76 -12.23
N LEU A 67 0.88 25.40 -12.04
CA LEU A 67 1.80 26.11 -11.14
C LEU A 67 3.13 26.48 -11.79
N GLU A 68 3.32 26.19 -13.08
CA GLU A 68 4.54 26.47 -13.85
C GLU A 68 5.82 25.88 -13.23
N SER A 69 5.70 24.73 -12.56
CA SER A 69 6.82 24.06 -11.88
C SER A 69 6.64 22.55 -11.82
N TYR A 70 7.75 21.82 -11.74
CA TYR A 70 7.76 20.37 -11.57
C TYR A 70 7.30 19.99 -10.15
N PHE A 71 6.62 18.85 -10.02
CA PHE A 71 6.01 18.43 -8.75
C PHE A 71 7.03 18.31 -7.61
N GLU A 72 8.24 17.83 -7.93
CA GLU A 72 9.35 17.63 -7.00
C GLU A 72 9.97 18.94 -6.48
N GLU A 73 9.67 20.07 -7.13
CA GLU A 73 10.14 21.40 -6.74
C GLU A 73 9.10 22.17 -5.92
N LEU A 74 7.87 21.64 -5.85
CA LEU A 74 6.78 22.24 -5.10
C LEU A 74 6.97 22.02 -3.59
N ASN A 75 6.48 22.96 -2.80
CA ASN A 75 6.30 22.72 -1.37
C ASN A 75 5.12 21.76 -1.11
N GLU A 76 5.08 21.19 0.09
CA GLU A 76 4.08 20.20 0.50
C GLU A 76 2.63 20.65 0.24
N SER A 77 2.29 21.90 0.59
CA SER A 77 0.93 22.41 0.37
C SER A 77 0.54 22.43 -1.11
N LYS A 78 1.47 22.75 -2.00
CA LYS A 78 1.24 22.76 -3.46
C LYS A 78 1.23 21.36 -4.03
N GLN A 79 2.07 20.45 -3.53
CA GLN A 79 2.02 19.02 -3.90
C GLN A 79 0.66 18.42 -3.58
N ILE A 80 0.14 18.67 -2.36
CA ILE A 80 -1.20 18.22 -1.94
C ILE A 80 -2.27 18.82 -2.85
N GLN A 81 -2.16 20.09 -3.24
CA GLN A 81 -3.10 20.71 -4.17
C GLN A 81 -3.14 19.98 -5.52
N ILE A 82 -1.97 19.68 -6.11
CA ILE A 82 -1.89 18.94 -7.37
C ILE A 82 -2.48 17.53 -7.22
N LEU A 83 -2.17 16.83 -6.13
CA LEU A 83 -2.73 15.49 -5.88
C LEU A 83 -4.25 15.50 -5.71
N LYS A 84 -4.83 16.54 -5.09
CA LYS A 84 -6.29 16.72 -5.02
C LYS A 84 -6.92 16.97 -6.39
N THR A 85 -6.25 17.74 -7.25
CA THR A 85 -6.68 17.90 -8.65
C THR A 85 -6.63 16.55 -9.37
N MET A 86 -5.59 15.76 -9.18
CA MET A 86 -5.47 14.42 -9.76
C MET A 86 -6.55 13.45 -9.25
N GLU A 87 -6.89 13.52 -7.96
CA GLU A 87 -7.99 12.75 -7.36
C GLU A 87 -9.35 13.10 -7.98
N SER A 88 -9.60 14.38 -8.24
CA SER A 88 -10.82 14.87 -8.86
C SER A 88 -10.91 14.52 -10.35
N ASP A 89 -9.86 14.79 -11.11
CA ASP A 89 -9.89 14.75 -12.58
C ASP A 89 -9.62 13.34 -13.12
N TYR A 90 -8.86 12.52 -12.37
CA TYR A 90 -8.46 11.16 -12.76
C TYR A 90 -8.65 10.16 -11.61
N PRO A 91 -9.88 10.01 -11.08
CA PRO A 91 -10.13 9.23 -9.87
C PRO A 91 -9.70 7.77 -9.98
N ASP A 92 -9.87 7.12 -11.15
CA ASP A 92 -9.48 5.74 -11.35
C ASP A 92 -7.95 5.54 -11.30
N LEU A 93 -7.19 6.48 -11.90
CA LEU A 93 -5.73 6.43 -11.87
C LEU A 93 -5.22 6.75 -10.46
N PHE A 94 -5.82 7.73 -9.79
CA PHE A 94 -5.48 8.09 -8.41
C PHE A 94 -5.74 6.91 -7.45
N ASN A 95 -6.92 6.29 -7.51
CA ASN A 95 -7.26 5.12 -6.69
C ASN A 95 -6.32 3.93 -6.97
N SER A 96 -5.99 3.69 -8.24
CA SER A 96 -5.00 2.68 -8.62
C SER A 96 -3.64 2.97 -7.99
N MET A 97 -3.20 4.24 -8.00
CA MET A 97 -1.92 4.65 -7.40
C MET A 97 -1.93 4.47 -5.87
N ILE A 98 -2.99 4.89 -5.19
CA ILE A 98 -3.19 4.69 -3.76
C ILE A 98 -3.11 3.20 -3.41
N GLN A 99 -3.83 2.35 -4.13
CA GLN A 99 -3.83 0.91 -3.88
C GLN A 99 -2.42 0.33 -3.97
N ILE A 100 -1.65 0.71 -5.00
CA ILE A 100 -0.28 0.22 -5.22
C ILE A 100 0.64 0.67 -4.08
N ILE A 101 0.62 1.96 -3.74
CA ILE A 101 1.47 2.54 -2.69
C ILE A 101 1.15 1.92 -1.33
N TYR A 102 -0.12 1.85 -0.95
CA TYR A 102 -0.53 1.26 0.33
C TYR A 102 -0.20 -0.22 0.41
N SER A 103 -0.47 -0.98 -0.66
CA SER A 103 -0.19 -2.41 -0.68
C SER A 103 1.32 -2.69 -0.59
N GLY A 104 2.14 -1.94 -1.32
CA GLY A 104 3.59 -2.08 -1.26
C GLY A 104 4.19 -1.64 0.07
N TYR A 105 3.66 -0.56 0.66
CA TYR A 105 4.14 -0.05 1.93
C TYR A 105 3.81 -0.97 3.10
N TYR A 106 2.55 -1.38 3.22
CA TYR A 106 2.12 -2.22 4.34
C TYR A 106 2.41 -3.71 4.16
N SER A 107 2.95 -4.14 3.02
CA SER A 107 3.56 -5.46 2.85
C SER A 107 5.08 -5.45 3.04
N ASN A 108 5.71 -4.27 3.16
CA ASN A 108 7.15 -4.18 3.27
C ASN A 108 7.66 -4.73 4.61
N PRO A 109 8.64 -5.66 4.63
CA PRO A 109 9.16 -6.26 5.85
C PRO A 109 9.74 -5.25 6.85
N GLU A 110 10.34 -4.15 6.40
CA GLU A 110 10.87 -3.09 7.27
C GLU A 110 9.73 -2.39 8.02
N VAL A 111 8.68 -2.00 7.29
CA VAL A 111 7.47 -1.37 7.86
C VAL A 111 6.77 -2.32 8.82
N LEU A 112 6.61 -3.59 8.46
CA LEU A 112 6.01 -4.61 9.31
C LEU A 112 6.80 -4.81 10.61
N LYS A 113 8.13 -4.91 10.54
CA LYS A 113 9.01 -5.01 11.73
C LYS A 113 8.88 -3.79 12.64
N SER A 114 8.92 -2.59 12.08
CA SER A 114 8.77 -1.34 12.86
C SER A 114 7.40 -1.25 13.55
N LYS A 115 6.37 -1.83 12.95
CA LYS A 115 5.03 -1.96 13.56
C LYS A 115 4.86 -3.16 14.49
N HIS A 116 5.91 -3.95 14.74
CA HIS A 116 5.86 -5.18 15.54
C HIS A 116 4.84 -6.21 14.98
N LEU A 117 4.66 -6.21 13.66
CA LEU A 117 3.80 -7.13 12.95
C LEU A 117 4.60 -8.31 12.41
N PRO A 118 3.99 -9.51 12.32
CA PRO A 118 4.62 -10.65 11.67
C PRO A 118 4.94 -10.35 10.21
N THR A 119 6.18 -10.64 9.79
CA THR A 119 6.62 -10.47 8.39
C THR A 119 6.40 -11.71 7.53
N LYS A 120 5.97 -12.82 8.14
CA LYS A 120 5.66 -14.06 7.43
C LYS A 120 4.15 -14.30 7.45
N ALA A 121 3.66 -14.99 6.41
CA ALA A 121 2.31 -15.52 6.42
C ALA A 121 2.08 -16.36 7.69
N PHE A 122 0.91 -16.21 8.29
CA PHE A 122 0.53 -17.02 9.45
C PHE A 122 0.46 -18.49 9.07
N GLN A 123 -0.05 -18.82 7.88
CA GLN A 123 -0.15 -20.20 7.41
C GLN A 123 1.21 -20.69 6.87
N PRO A 124 1.55 -21.98 7.08
CA PRO A 124 0.73 -23.03 7.69
C PRO A 124 0.75 -23.06 9.23
N ASP A 125 1.64 -22.32 9.88
CA ASP A 125 1.88 -22.41 11.33
C ASP A 125 0.68 -21.94 12.17
N GLY A 126 -0.16 -21.07 11.60
CA GLY A 126 -1.33 -20.48 12.23
C GLY A 126 -1.00 -19.56 13.42
N PHE A 127 -2.03 -19.28 14.19
CA PHE A 127 -1.88 -18.74 15.54
C PHE A 127 -1.86 -19.90 16.53
N ASN A 128 -1.16 -19.73 17.65
CA ASN A 128 -1.34 -20.65 18.77
C ASN A 128 -2.74 -20.41 19.36
N ILE A 129 -3.65 -21.36 19.16
CA ILE A 129 -5.02 -21.32 19.69
C ILE A 129 -5.06 -22.30 20.85
N ASP A 130 -5.54 -21.84 22.00
CA ASP A 130 -5.74 -22.73 23.14
C ASP A 130 -6.68 -23.90 22.76
N PRO A 131 -6.43 -25.11 23.27
CA PRO A 131 -7.30 -26.25 23.03
C PRO A 131 -8.76 -25.93 23.34
N PHE A 132 -9.67 -26.48 22.54
CA PHE A 132 -11.10 -26.29 22.78
C PHE A 132 -11.50 -26.73 24.19
N GLU A 133 -12.03 -25.79 24.97
CA GLU A 133 -12.50 -26.01 26.33
C GLU A 133 -13.78 -26.86 26.35
N LYS A 134 -13.64 -28.19 26.44
CA LYS A 134 -14.76 -29.14 26.41
C LYS A 134 -15.83 -28.89 27.47
N SER A 135 -15.45 -28.30 28.60
CA SER A 135 -16.36 -27.92 29.68
C SER A 135 -17.44 -26.92 29.22
N SER A 136 -17.12 -26.06 28.23
CA SER A 136 -18.02 -25.05 27.68
C SER A 136 -19.29 -25.62 27.04
N VAL A 137 -19.25 -26.87 26.58
CA VAL A 137 -20.36 -27.54 25.88
C VAL A 137 -20.97 -28.69 26.66
N SER A 138 -20.60 -28.86 27.94
CA SER A 138 -21.16 -29.89 28.84
C SER A 138 -22.69 -29.95 28.79
N LYS A 139 -23.36 -28.81 28.98
CA LYS A 139 -24.83 -28.70 28.91
C LYS A 139 -25.44 -29.11 27.57
N VAL A 140 -24.69 -29.01 26.47
CA VAL A 140 -25.17 -29.41 25.13
C VAL A 140 -25.01 -30.92 24.97
N LEU A 141 -23.87 -31.46 25.37
CA LEU A 141 -23.60 -32.90 25.36
C LEU A 141 -24.61 -33.66 26.25
N ASP A 142 -24.91 -33.13 27.43
CA ASP A 142 -25.84 -33.74 28.40
C ASP A 142 -27.29 -33.84 27.89
N ARG A 143 -27.66 -33.04 26.89
CA ARG A 143 -29.02 -33.06 26.31
C ARG A 143 -29.25 -34.25 25.37
N GLY A 144 -28.20 -35.00 25.01
CA GLY A 144 -28.29 -36.16 24.13
C GLY A 144 -28.62 -35.83 22.67
N LYS A 145 -28.70 -36.87 21.84
CA LYS A 145 -28.97 -36.77 20.40
C LYS A 145 -30.40 -36.28 20.15
N LYS A 146 -30.56 -35.14 19.46
CA LYS A 146 -31.88 -34.58 19.09
C LYS A 146 -32.29 -34.83 17.64
N TYR A 147 -31.39 -35.30 16.79
CA TYR A 147 -31.67 -35.59 15.38
C TYR A 147 -32.02 -37.06 15.18
N ARG A 148 -32.99 -37.34 14.29
CA ARG A 148 -33.34 -38.70 13.85
C ARG A 148 -32.21 -39.29 13.02
N ASP A 149 -32.09 -40.62 13.09
CA ASP A 149 -31.23 -41.41 12.19
C ASP A 149 -31.69 -41.32 10.74
#